data_AF-A0A817CPU0-F1
#
_entry.id   AF-A0A817CPU0-F1
#
_cell.length_a   1.000
_cell.length_b   1.000
_cell.length_c   1.000
_cell.angle_alpha   90.00
_cell.angle_beta   90.00
_cell.angle_gamma   90.00
#
_symmetry.space_group_name_H-M   'P 1'
#
loop_
_entity.id
_entity.type
_entity.pdbx_description
1 polymer ?
#
loop_
_entity_poly.entity_id
_entity_poly.type
_entity_poly.pdbx_seq_one_letter_code
_entity_poly.pdbx_strand_id
1 'polypeptide(L)'
;MNSNSFSKNRHRVAKGLKGAVTDYFIEYETPKVVVIHNAKYAAILRIIQISILIYSVVYLLIHEKGYQKHDTTAISSVALKVKGIGYVATSENKTIIIDGADYIIPPSENNAIFIMTNFIQTDQKRSTCAESKKLREAKCKNDSKCINQPFIPSMNGRWTGRCLLPPDANVVNETTNDTKTTMGLCEFAGRLVFSLQNLTL
;
A
#
# COMPACT_ATOMS: atom_id res chain seq x y z
N MET A 1 -95.47 14.77 -11.56
CA MET A 1 -94.08 15.12 -11.92
C MET A 1 -93.43 13.87 -12.51
N ASN A 2 -93.27 13.83 -13.84
CA ASN A 2 -92.85 12.63 -14.57
C ASN A 2 -91.39 12.78 -15.02
N SER A 3 -90.56 11.85 -14.58
CA SER A 3 -89.10 11.86 -14.50
C SER A 3 -88.37 11.76 -15.84
N ASN A 4 -89.10 11.74 -16.96
CA ASN A 4 -88.58 11.27 -18.26
C ASN A 4 -88.07 12.38 -19.20
N SER A 5 -88.25 13.65 -18.86
CA SER A 5 -87.78 14.79 -19.70
C SER A 5 -86.35 15.25 -19.34
N PHE A 6 -85.91 15.05 -18.09
CA PHE A 6 -84.61 15.53 -17.61
C PHE A 6 -83.42 14.66 -18.07
N SER A 7 -83.66 13.37 -18.38
CA SER A 7 -82.61 12.43 -18.79
C SER A 7 -82.15 12.60 -20.25
N LYS A 8 -83.01 13.10 -21.15
CA LYS A 8 -82.71 13.16 -22.60
C LYS A 8 -81.75 14.32 -22.96
N ASN A 9 -81.77 15.41 -22.19
CA ASN A 9 -80.85 16.55 -22.37
C ASN A 9 -79.43 16.28 -21.83
N ARG A 10 -79.27 15.47 -20.77
CA ARG A 10 -77.94 15.05 -20.27
C ARG A 10 -77.16 14.21 -21.28
N HIS A 11 -77.82 13.38 -22.09
CA HIS A 11 -77.14 12.53 -23.07
C HIS A 11 -76.63 13.29 -24.32
N ARG A 12 -77.30 14.37 -24.76
CA ARG A 12 -76.78 15.23 -25.86
C ARG A 12 -75.63 16.13 -25.40
N VAL A 13 -75.73 16.74 -24.22
CA VAL A 13 -74.67 17.58 -23.64
C VAL A 13 -73.44 16.74 -23.26
N ALA A 14 -73.63 15.55 -22.68
CA ALA A 14 -72.51 14.66 -22.35
C ALA A 14 -71.81 14.06 -23.58
N LYS A 15 -72.48 13.92 -24.74
CA LYS A 15 -71.80 13.53 -25.99
C LYS A 15 -70.97 14.67 -26.57
N GLY A 16 -71.45 15.91 -26.51
CA GLY A 16 -70.67 17.09 -26.92
C GLY A 16 -69.49 17.39 -25.98
N LEU A 17 -69.70 17.25 -24.67
CA LEU A 17 -68.66 17.48 -23.66
C LEU A 17 -67.63 16.34 -23.62
N LYS A 18 -68.02 15.08 -23.79
CA LYS A 18 -67.06 13.97 -23.91
C LYS A 18 -66.21 14.09 -25.17
N GLY A 19 -66.78 14.48 -26.31
CA GLY A 19 -66.01 14.70 -27.54
C GLY A 19 -65.03 15.88 -27.42
N ALA A 20 -65.48 17.00 -26.85
CA ALA A 20 -64.62 18.18 -26.66
C ALA A 20 -63.50 17.97 -25.62
N VAL A 21 -63.75 17.18 -24.57
CA VAL A 21 -62.73 16.83 -23.58
C VAL A 21 -61.73 15.81 -24.15
N THR A 22 -62.17 14.84 -24.96
CA THR A 22 -61.24 13.88 -25.57
C THR A 22 -60.33 14.50 -26.63
N ASP A 23 -60.82 15.47 -27.42
CA ASP A 23 -59.97 16.17 -28.41
C ASP A 23 -58.85 16.96 -27.72
N TYR A 24 -59.16 17.64 -26.61
CA TYR A 24 -58.18 18.47 -25.88
C TYR A 24 -57.07 17.66 -25.18
N PHE A 25 -57.33 16.41 -24.76
CA PHE A 25 -56.35 15.55 -24.10
C PHE A 25 -55.56 14.65 -25.07
N ILE A 26 -56.01 14.51 -26.32
CA ILE A 26 -55.35 13.71 -27.38
C ILE A 26 -54.64 14.64 -28.38
N GLU A 27 -54.50 15.92 -28.04
CA GLU A 27 -53.80 16.90 -28.87
C GLU A 27 -52.28 16.74 -28.68
N TYR A 28 -51.64 16.04 -29.61
CA TYR A 28 -50.18 15.96 -29.70
C TYR A 28 -49.67 17.11 -30.58
N GLU A 29 -49.33 18.23 -29.95
CA GLU A 29 -48.70 19.36 -30.66
C GLU A 29 -47.31 18.95 -31.13
N THR A 30 -47.16 18.78 -32.45
CA THR A 30 -45.84 18.64 -33.08
C THR A 30 -45.29 20.01 -33.44
N PRO A 31 -44.00 20.28 -33.20
CA PRO A 31 -43.38 21.52 -33.62
C PRO A 31 -43.50 21.61 -35.16
N LYS A 32 -44.08 22.71 -35.63
CA LYS A 32 -44.20 22.97 -37.07
C LYS A 32 -42.81 23.21 -37.65
N VAL A 33 -42.26 22.19 -38.32
CA VAL A 33 -40.92 22.23 -38.91
C VAL A 33 -40.96 22.93 -40.27
N VAL A 34 -40.08 23.90 -40.49
CA VAL A 34 -39.91 24.56 -41.79
C VAL A 34 -38.75 23.90 -42.54
N VAL A 35 -39.03 23.30 -43.69
CA VAL A 35 -38.01 22.61 -44.50
C VAL A 35 -37.38 23.58 -45.50
N ILE A 36 -36.12 23.94 -45.27
CA ILE A 36 -35.35 24.81 -46.16
C ILE A 36 -34.67 23.96 -47.24
N HIS A 37 -35.06 24.15 -48.50
CA HIS A 37 -34.53 23.40 -49.63
C HIS A 37 -33.24 24.05 -50.16
N ASN A 38 -32.10 23.71 -49.56
CA ASN A 38 -30.80 24.17 -50.02
C ASN A 38 -29.72 23.10 -49.80
N ALA A 39 -29.06 22.71 -50.90
CA ALA A 39 -28.06 21.64 -50.90
C ALA A 39 -26.86 21.92 -49.98
N LYS A 40 -26.43 23.18 -49.84
CA LYS A 40 -25.26 23.54 -49.02
C LYS A 40 -25.52 23.29 -47.54
N TYR A 41 -26.66 23.76 -47.02
CA TYR A 41 -27.05 23.56 -45.63
C TYR A 41 -27.36 22.09 -45.34
N ALA A 42 -27.98 21.38 -46.29
CA ALA A 42 -28.21 19.94 -46.18
C ALA A 42 -26.89 19.15 -46.08
N ALA A 43 -25.88 19.50 -46.89
CA ALA A 43 -24.57 18.85 -46.85
C ALA A 43 -23.86 19.07 -45.50
N ILE A 44 -23.86 20.30 -44.97
CA ILE A 44 -23.25 20.62 -43.68
C ILE A 44 -23.88 19.79 -42.55
N LEU A 45 -25.22 19.74 -42.50
CA LEU A 45 -25.93 18.96 -41.48
C LEU A 45 -25.65 17.46 -41.58
N ARG A 46 -25.51 16.93 -42.80
CA ARG A 46 -25.13 15.51 -43.02
C ARG A 46 -23.70 15.22 -42.60
N ILE A 47 -22.75 16.13 -42.86
CA ILE A 47 -21.35 15.98 -42.43
C ILE A 47 -21.27 15.98 -40.90
N ILE A 48 -21.96 16.89 -40.22
CA ILE A 48 -22.01 16.94 -38.76
C ILE A 48 -22.61 15.65 -38.18
N GLN A 49 -23.70 15.15 -38.79
CA GLN A 49 -24.30 13.89 -38.37
C GLN A 49 -23.32 12.71 -38.52
N ILE A 50 -22.58 12.64 -39.64
CA ILE A 50 -21.57 11.61 -39.88
C ILE A 50 -20.40 11.75 -38.90
N SER A 51 -19.93 12.97 -38.62
CA SER A 51 -18.80 13.18 -37.70
C SER A 51 -19.13 12.74 -36.28
N ILE A 52 -20.35 13.05 -35.80
CA ILE A 52 -20.84 12.59 -34.49
C ILE A 52 -20.94 11.06 -34.45
N LEU A 53 -21.43 10.44 -35.52
CA LEU A 53 -21.53 8.99 -35.62
C LEU A 53 -20.14 8.34 -35.58
N ILE A 54 -19.20 8.82 -36.41
CA ILE A 54 -17.82 8.31 -36.45
C ILE A 54 -17.15 8.46 -35.09
N TYR A 55 -17.24 9.64 -34.48
CA TYR A 55 -16.67 9.88 -33.15
C TYR A 55 -17.24 8.91 -32.12
N SER A 56 -18.56 8.74 -32.10
CA SER A 56 -19.23 7.83 -31.16
C SER A 56 -18.78 6.37 -31.36
N VAL A 57 -18.68 5.89 -32.60
CA VAL A 57 -18.26 4.51 -32.87
C VAL A 57 -16.77 4.31 -32.55
N VAL A 58 -15.89 5.18 -33.03
CA VAL A 58 -14.45 5.03 -32.85
C VAL A 58 -14.06 5.20 -31.38
N TYR A 59 -14.57 6.25 -30.73
CA TYR A 59 -14.21 6.54 -29.35
C TYR A 59 -14.96 5.63 -28.37
N LEU A 60 -16.29 5.64 -28.36
CA LEU A 60 -17.05 4.92 -27.33
C LEU A 60 -17.03 3.40 -27.54
N LEU A 61 -17.14 2.93 -28.78
CA LEU A 61 -17.22 1.49 -29.04
C LEU A 61 -15.86 0.85 -29.19
N ILE A 62 -14.92 1.46 -29.92
CA ILE A 62 -13.61 0.81 -30.17
C ILE A 62 -12.62 1.13 -29.04
N HIS A 63 -12.41 2.41 -28.72
CA HIS A 63 -11.42 2.81 -27.72
C HIS A 63 -11.85 2.42 -26.30
N GLU A 64 -13.04 2.85 -25.87
CA GLU A 64 -13.56 2.56 -24.53
C GLU A 64 -14.16 1.15 -24.39
N LYS A 65 -14.29 0.41 -25.51
CA LYS A 65 -14.94 -0.90 -25.54
C LYS A 65 -16.30 -0.91 -24.83
N GLY A 66 -17.10 0.15 -24.98
CA GLY A 66 -18.37 0.32 -24.26
C GLY A 66 -19.43 -0.75 -24.52
N TYR A 67 -19.21 -1.64 -25.50
CA TYR A 67 -20.01 -2.84 -25.73
C TYR A 67 -19.72 -3.97 -24.72
N GLN A 68 -18.60 -3.91 -23.99
CA GLN A 68 -18.19 -4.89 -22.99
C GLN A 68 -18.49 -4.36 -21.59
N LYS A 69 -18.96 -5.24 -20.70
CA LYS A 69 -19.01 -4.95 -19.27
C LYS A 69 -17.62 -5.22 -18.68
N HIS A 70 -16.96 -4.17 -18.20
CA HIS A 70 -15.69 -4.31 -17.49
C HIS A 70 -15.95 -4.73 -16.04
N ASP A 71 -15.54 -5.94 -15.69
CA ASP A 71 -15.49 -6.36 -14.30
C ASP A 71 -14.20 -5.83 -13.67
N THR A 72 -14.34 -4.84 -12.80
CA THR A 72 -13.22 -4.23 -12.07
C THR A 72 -12.85 -5.00 -10.80
N THR A 73 -13.67 -5.98 -10.41
CA THR A 73 -13.50 -6.76 -9.17
C THR A 73 -12.83 -8.09 -9.43
N ALA A 74 -11.69 -8.07 -10.11
CA ALA A 74 -10.85 -9.26 -10.25
C ALA A 74 -10.29 -9.66 -8.87
N ILE A 75 -10.85 -10.71 -8.28
CA ILE A 75 -10.31 -11.32 -7.06
C ILE A 75 -9.14 -12.21 -7.48
N SER A 76 -7.92 -11.77 -7.19
CA SER A 76 -6.71 -12.56 -7.42
C SER A 76 -6.16 -13.09 -6.10
N SER A 77 -5.75 -14.36 -6.10
CA SER A 77 -5.10 -15.01 -4.97
C SER A 77 -3.84 -15.73 -5.47
N VAL A 78 -2.69 -15.43 -4.86
CA VAL A 78 -1.41 -16.05 -5.21
C VAL A 78 -0.96 -16.93 -4.05
N ALA A 79 -0.76 -18.22 -4.30
CA ALA A 79 -0.21 -19.16 -3.33
C ALA A 79 1.19 -19.60 -3.79
N LEU A 80 2.21 -19.29 -2.99
CA LEU A 80 3.60 -19.63 -3.29
C LEU A 80 4.05 -20.82 -2.43
N LYS A 81 4.76 -21.77 -3.04
CA LYS A 81 5.39 -22.90 -2.35
C LYS A 81 6.82 -23.06 -2.85
N VAL A 82 7.78 -22.80 -1.99
CA VAL A 82 9.21 -22.96 -2.30
C VAL A 82 9.66 -24.37 -1.91
N LYS A 83 10.57 -24.94 -2.71
CA LYS A 83 11.21 -26.23 -2.47
C LYS A 83 12.71 -26.07 -2.67
N GLY A 84 13.49 -26.60 -1.74
CA GLY A 84 14.95 -26.58 -1.83
C GLY A 84 15.57 -26.88 -0.48
N ILE A 85 16.76 -27.47 -0.51
CA ILE A 85 17.62 -27.69 0.66
C ILE A 85 18.91 -26.88 0.44
N GLY A 86 19.38 -26.23 1.49
CA GLY A 86 20.61 -25.46 1.51
C GLY A 86 21.64 -26.08 2.46
N TYR A 87 22.92 -25.86 2.15
CA TYR A 87 24.04 -26.25 3.01
C TYR A 87 24.80 -24.99 3.40
N VAL A 88 24.96 -24.76 4.70
CA VAL A 88 25.70 -23.61 5.22
C VAL A 88 26.85 -24.07 6.10
N ALA A 89 28.05 -23.59 5.81
CA ALA A 89 29.21 -23.78 6.64
C ALA A 89 29.24 -22.70 7.73
N THR A 90 29.17 -23.12 8.99
CA THR A 90 29.27 -22.22 10.15
C THR A 90 30.74 -21.97 10.50
N SER A 91 31.04 -20.86 11.19
CA SER A 91 32.39 -20.52 11.65
C SER A 91 33.07 -21.61 12.50
N GLU A 92 32.31 -22.53 13.10
CA GLU A 92 32.83 -23.68 13.85
C GLU A 92 33.10 -24.92 12.97
N ASN A 93 33.25 -24.75 11.65
CA ASN A 93 33.35 -25.85 10.66
C ASN A 93 32.20 -26.86 10.71
N LYS A 94 31.05 -26.44 11.26
CA LYS A 94 29.83 -27.24 11.30
C LYS A 94 29.00 -26.94 10.06
N THR A 95 28.71 -27.99 9.28
CA THR A 95 27.75 -27.90 8.18
C THR A 95 26.35 -28.02 8.76
N ILE A 96 25.53 -27.00 8.57
CA ILE A 96 24.11 -27.00 8.91
C ILE A 96 23.32 -27.19 7.61
N ILE A 97 22.35 -28.11 7.66
CA ILE A 97 21.37 -28.29 6.58
C ILE A 97 20.19 -27.40 6.91
N ILE A 98 19.77 -26.60 5.94
CA ILE A 98 18.67 -25.65 6.08
C ILE A 98 17.59 -26.06 5.09
N ASP A 99 16.33 -26.13 5.54
CA ASP A 99 15.20 -26.47 4.69
C ASP A 99 14.22 -25.30 4.52
N GLY A 100 13.13 -25.53 3.78
CA GLY A 100 12.10 -24.51 3.55
C GLY A 100 11.37 -24.03 4.80
N ALA A 101 11.44 -24.73 5.93
CA ALA A 101 10.88 -24.24 7.19
C ALA A 101 11.84 -23.25 7.88
N ASP A 102 13.14 -23.35 7.61
CA ASP A 102 14.16 -22.51 8.26
C ASP A 102 14.39 -21.17 7.53
N TYR A 103 14.44 -21.15 6.19
CA TYR A 103 14.72 -19.93 5.42
C TYR A 103 13.48 -19.11 5.03
N ILE A 104 12.26 -19.57 5.30
CA ILE A 104 11.01 -18.88 4.95
C ILE A 104 10.33 -18.36 6.23
N ILE A 105 10.30 -17.03 6.41
CA ILE A 105 9.79 -16.39 7.63
C ILE A 105 8.94 -15.17 7.29
N PRO A 106 7.65 -15.12 7.66
CA PRO A 106 6.82 -16.22 8.14
C PRO A 106 6.50 -17.22 7.00
N PRO A 107 6.17 -18.48 7.31
CA PRO A 107 5.87 -19.50 6.29
C PRO A 107 4.55 -19.25 5.54
N SER A 108 3.78 -18.24 5.93
CA SER A 108 2.48 -17.93 5.33
C SER A 108 2.27 -16.42 5.34
N GLU A 109 2.49 -15.79 4.19
CA GLU A 109 2.22 -14.37 3.93
C GLU A 109 1.46 -14.23 2.61
N ASN A 110 0.48 -13.33 2.58
CA ASN A 110 -0.30 -13.08 1.38
C ASN A 110 0.49 -12.15 0.45
N ASN A 111 0.66 -12.55 -0.81
CA ASN A 111 1.27 -11.75 -1.88
C ASN A 111 2.75 -11.34 -1.66
N ALA A 112 3.44 -11.93 -0.67
CA ALA A 112 4.86 -11.69 -0.44
C ALA A 112 5.57 -12.98 0.01
N ILE A 113 6.88 -13.04 -0.19
CA ILE A 113 7.73 -14.11 0.30
C ILE A 113 9.09 -13.54 0.73
N PHE A 114 9.56 -13.98 1.90
CA PHE A 114 10.89 -13.72 2.38
C PHE A 114 11.74 -15.00 2.32
N ILE A 115 12.92 -14.91 1.72
CA ILE A 115 13.88 -16.02 1.60
C ILE A 115 15.20 -15.58 2.22
N MET A 116 15.61 -16.26 3.29
CA MET A 116 16.88 -16.03 3.95
C MET A 116 18.04 -16.59 3.12
N THR A 117 18.96 -15.73 2.71
CA THR A 117 20.16 -16.10 1.94
C THR A 117 21.45 -16.04 2.76
N ASN A 118 21.44 -15.26 3.85
CA ASN A 118 22.56 -15.09 4.75
C ASN A 118 22.04 -14.85 6.17
N PHE A 119 22.73 -15.39 7.18
CA PHE A 119 22.41 -15.16 8.59
C PHE A 119 23.68 -15.06 9.44
N ILE A 120 23.58 -14.26 10.51
CA ILE A 120 24.59 -14.16 11.55
C ILE A 120 23.93 -14.59 12.86
N GLN A 121 24.37 -15.70 13.42
CA GLN A 121 23.89 -16.19 14.71
C GLN A 121 24.76 -15.67 15.84
N THR A 122 24.15 -15.19 16.93
CA THR A 122 24.86 -14.80 18.15
C THR A 122 24.17 -15.36 19.39
N ASP A 123 24.93 -15.98 20.29
CA ASP A 123 24.39 -16.56 21.52
C ASP A 123 24.27 -15.48 22.61
N GLN A 124 23.10 -14.85 22.66
CA GLN A 124 22.83 -13.76 23.61
C GLN A 124 22.39 -14.30 24.98
N LYS A 125 22.92 -13.71 26.05
CA LYS A 125 22.48 -13.93 27.43
C LYS A 125 22.09 -12.60 28.07
N ARG A 126 21.10 -12.64 28.96
CA ARG A 126 20.71 -11.44 29.72
C ARG A 126 21.74 -11.18 30.81
N SER A 127 22.69 -10.31 30.51
CA SER A 127 23.69 -9.81 31.46
C SER A 127 24.02 -8.35 31.16
N THR A 128 24.90 -7.76 31.97
CA THR A 128 25.57 -6.53 31.61
C THR A 128 26.85 -6.85 30.85
N CYS A 129 27.16 -6.06 29.83
CA CYS A 129 28.38 -6.21 29.03
C CYS A 129 28.80 -4.86 28.43
N ALA A 130 30.05 -4.79 27.96
CA ALA A 130 30.56 -3.64 27.23
C ALA A 130 29.88 -3.54 25.86
N GLU A 131 29.51 -2.31 25.46
CA GLU A 131 28.92 -2.03 24.15
C GLU A 131 29.92 -2.23 23.01
N SER A 132 29.43 -2.37 21.77
CA SER A 132 30.29 -2.61 20.60
C SER A 132 31.24 -1.43 20.30
N LYS A 133 32.51 -1.75 19.97
CA LYS A 133 33.52 -0.77 19.51
C LYS A 133 33.11 0.01 18.24
N LYS A 134 32.14 -0.52 17.49
CA LYS A 134 31.59 0.12 16.28
C LYS A 134 30.82 1.40 16.62
N LEU A 135 30.21 1.47 17.80
CA LEU A 135 29.45 2.62 18.25
C LEU A 135 30.41 3.67 18.82
N ARG A 136 30.48 4.85 18.20
CA ARG A 136 31.40 5.92 18.62
C ARG A 136 30.96 6.56 19.94
N GLU A 137 29.65 6.60 20.16
CA GLU A 137 28.98 7.20 21.30
C GLU A 137 29.25 6.40 22.57
N ALA A 138 29.40 5.07 22.45
CA ALA A 138 29.72 4.18 23.55
C ALA A 138 31.16 4.30 24.06
N LYS A 139 32.06 4.96 23.32
CA LYS A 139 33.45 5.13 23.77
C LYS A 139 33.50 6.09 24.95
N CYS A 140 34.03 5.65 26.08
CA CYS A 140 34.09 6.46 27.30
C CYS A 140 35.53 6.58 27.82
N LYS A 141 35.78 7.66 28.56
CA LYS A 141 36.99 7.84 29.36
C LYS A 141 36.64 7.76 30.85
N ASN A 142 35.52 8.38 31.23
CA ASN A 142 34.97 8.41 32.58
C ASN A 142 33.49 7.99 32.56
N ASP A 143 33.00 7.54 33.72
CA ASP A 143 31.61 7.09 33.95
C ASP A 143 30.56 8.16 33.65
N SER A 144 30.89 9.44 33.84
CA SER A 144 29.98 10.57 33.60
C SER A 144 29.44 10.61 32.18
N LYS A 145 30.22 10.12 31.20
CA LYS A 145 29.77 10.04 29.81
C LYS A 145 28.64 9.02 29.65
N CYS A 146 28.65 7.92 30.41
CA CYS A 146 27.69 6.83 30.26
C CYS A 146 26.37 7.06 31.05
N ILE A 147 26.29 8.08 31.91
CA ILE A 147 25.11 8.31 32.77
C ILE A 147 24.00 9.08 32.03
N ASN A 148 24.36 10.09 31.23
CA ASN A 148 23.41 11.09 30.73
C ASN A 148 23.22 11.09 29.20
N GLN A 149 23.50 9.98 28.51
CA GLN A 149 23.28 9.95 27.07
C GLN A 149 21.84 9.57 26.72
N PRO A 150 21.27 10.23 25.70
CA PRO A 150 19.97 9.87 25.17
C PRO A 150 20.02 8.47 24.56
N PHE A 151 18.89 7.77 24.59
CA PHE A 151 18.75 6.50 23.89
C PHE A 151 18.87 6.73 22.37
N ILE A 152 19.83 6.06 21.74
CA ILE A 152 20.06 6.12 20.29
C ILE A 152 19.54 4.79 19.69
N PRO A 153 18.85 4.81 18.54
CA PRO A 153 18.35 3.58 17.90
C PRO A 153 19.40 2.51 17.63
N SER A 154 20.68 2.89 17.50
CA SER A 154 21.81 1.98 17.28
C SER A 154 22.37 1.32 18.56
N MET A 155 21.80 1.62 19.73
CA MET A 155 22.22 1.03 21.01
C MET A 155 21.59 -0.35 21.24
N ASN A 156 22.35 -1.27 21.83
CA ASN A 156 21.90 -2.65 22.07
C ASN A 156 21.15 -2.83 23.40
N GLY A 157 21.11 -1.78 24.24
CA GLY A 157 20.34 -1.79 25.48
C GLY A 157 20.44 -0.51 26.28
N ARG A 158 20.01 -0.56 27.54
CA ARG A 158 20.04 0.60 28.45
C ARG A 158 21.39 0.65 29.16
N TRP A 159 22.01 1.81 29.18
CA TRP A 159 23.30 1.98 29.85
C TRP A 159 23.18 1.94 31.37
N THR A 160 24.20 1.36 32.01
CA THR A 160 24.28 1.25 33.48
C THR A 160 24.92 2.48 34.12
N GLY A 161 25.60 3.32 33.32
CA GLY A 161 26.34 4.49 33.79
C GLY A 161 27.82 4.21 34.07
N ARG A 162 28.33 3.00 33.83
CA ARG A 162 29.72 2.61 34.07
C ARG A 162 30.55 2.58 32.79
N CYS A 163 31.81 3.00 32.88
CA CYS A 163 32.79 2.90 31.81
C CYS A 163 33.76 1.73 32.06
N LEU A 164 33.77 0.75 31.14
CA LEU A 164 34.68 -0.39 31.19
C LEU A 164 35.95 -0.07 30.39
N LEU A 165 37.06 0.13 31.10
CA LEU A 165 38.37 0.34 30.50
C LEU A 165 39.00 -1.01 30.11
N PRO A 166 39.75 -1.07 29.00
CA PRO A 166 40.48 -2.29 28.63
C PRO A 166 41.57 -2.61 29.68
N PRO A 167 41.94 -3.89 29.84
CA PRO A 167 42.92 -4.32 30.83
C PRO A 167 44.31 -3.66 30.69
N ASP A 168 44.66 -3.15 29.50
CA ASP A 168 45.93 -2.47 29.22
C ASP A 168 45.89 -0.93 29.44
N ALA A 169 44.81 -0.39 30.04
CA ALA A 169 44.66 1.06 30.23
C ALA A 169 45.59 1.65 31.32
N ASN A 170 46.22 0.81 32.14
CA ASN A 170 47.08 1.22 33.24
C ASN A 170 48.59 1.00 32.97
N VAL A 171 49.00 0.92 31.70
CA VAL A 171 50.44 0.92 31.37
C VAL A 171 50.90 2.37 31.20
N VAL A 172 51.49 2.93 32.26
CA VAL A 172 52.22 4.19 32.20
C VAL A 172 53.52 3.93 31.45
N ASN A 173 53.61 4.38 30.19
CA ASN A 173 54.90 4.44 29.49
C ASN A 173 55.65 5.69 29.97
N GLU A 174 56.59 5.54 30.88
CA GLU A 174 57.41 6.63 31.44
C GLU A 174 58.37 7.30 30.44
N THR A 175 58.47 6.83 29.19
CA THR A 175 59.50 7.28 28.23
C THR A 175 59.02 8.14 27.07
N THR A 176 57.72 8.38 26.93
CA THR A 176 57.22 9.40 25.99
C THR A 176 56.08 10.14 26.67
N ASN A 177 56.17 11.47 26.79
CA ASN A 177 55.10 12.37 27.23
C ASN A 177 53.94 12.41 26.21
N ASP A 178 53.46 11.24 25.81
CA ASP A 178 52.40 11.04 24.84
C ASP A 178 51.31 10.22 25.54
N THR A 179 50.29 10.92 26.02
CA THR A 179 49.18 10.32 26.77
C THR A 179 48.31 9.50 25.83
N LYS A 180 48.69 8.25 25.57
CA LYS A 180 47.83 7.30 24.85
C LYS A 180 46.63 6.97 25.73
N THR A 181 45.62 7.84 25.68
CA THR A 181 44.37 7.65 26.42
C THR A 181 43.61 6.51 25.77
N THR A 182 43.79 5.29 26.26
CA THR A 182 43.04 4.13 25.79
C THR A 182 41.58 4.33 26.17
N MET A 183 40.71 4.50 25.17
CA MET A 183 39.27 4.69 25.40
C MET A 183 38.61 3.37 25.81
N GLY A 184 37.80 3.41 26.87
CA GLY A 184 36.91 2.33 27.29
C GLY A 184 35.57 2.34 26.56
N LEU A 185 34.69 1.45 26.99
CA LEU A 185 33.34 1.27 26.44
C LEU A 185 32.31 1.34 27.56
N CYS A 186 31.20 2.02 27.32
CA CYS A 186 30.09 2.07 28.26
C CYS A 186 29.48 0.67 28.43
N GLU A 187 29.17 0.33 29.68
CA GLU A 187 28.43 -0.88 30.01
C GLU A 187 26.94 -0.68 29.77
N PHE A 188 26.30 -1.67 29.17
CA PHE A 188 24.86 -1.71 28.97
C PHE A 188 24.26 -2.98 29.55
N ALA A 189 23.02 -2.86 30.02
CA ALA A 189 22.17 -3.99 30.32
C ALA A 189 21.44 -4.39 29.03
N GLY A 190 21.81 -5.55 28.49
CA GLY A 190 21.21 -6.08 27.28
C GLY A 190 19.73 -6.39 27.47
N ARG A 191 18.93 -6.01 26.47
CA ARG A 191 17.58 -6.55 26.32
C ARG A 191 17.70 -7.82 25.47
N LEU A 192 16.98 -8.89 25.84
CA LEU A 192 16.87 -10.04 24.94
C LEU A 192 16.10 -9.57 23.70
N VAL A 193 16.83 -9.33 22.61
CA VAL A 193 16.26 -9.04 21.31
C VAL A 193 16.50 -10.29 20.47
N PHE A 194 15.45 -11.07 20.23
CA PHE A 194 15.43 -12.02 19.12
C PHE A 194 15.40 -11.20 17.83
N SER A 195 16.56 -10.77 17.36
CA SER A 195 16.66 -9.99 16.14
C SER A 195 17.03 -10.92 14.99
N LEU A 196 16.00 -11.49 14.35
CA LEU A 196 16.11 -11.76 12.93
C LEU A 196 16.07 -10.39 12.25
N GLN A 197 17.23 -9.71 12.20
CA GLN A 197 17.31 -8.49 11.42
C GLN A 197 17.07 -8.89 9.97
N ASN A 198 15.98 -8.38 9.39
CA ASN A 198 15.83 -8.28 7.95
C ASN A 198 17.10 -7.60 7.44
N LEU A 199 18.02 -8.36 6.85
CA LEU A 199 19.03 -7.78 5.99
C LEU A 199 18.25 -7.15 4.83
N THR A 200 18.05 -5.84 4.92
CA THR A 200 17.68 -5.03 3.76
C THR A 200 18.79 -5.16 2.74
N LEU A 201 18.40 -5.49 1.50
CA LEU A 201 19.23 -5.51 0.29
C LEU A 201 20.10 -4.27 0.14
#